data_AF-A0A7W7GSP0-F1
#
_entry.id   AF-A0A7W7GSP0-F1
#
_cell.length_a   1.000
_cell.length_b   1.000
_cell.length_c   1.000
_cell.angle_alpha   90.00
_cell.angle_beta   90.00
_cell.angle_gamma   90.00
#
_symmetry.space_group_name_H-M   'P 1'
#
loop_
_entity.id
_entity.type
_entity.pdbx_description
1 polymer ?
#
loop_
_entity_poly.entity_id
_entity_poly.type
_entity_poly.pdbx_seq_one_letter_code
_entity_poly.pdbx_strand_id
1 'polypeptide(L)'
;MFENLNWWEIGALLLLALLIFGERLPKVLGDGLRMLRGLRAMAQNATSDLSRELGTDIQLEDLHPKAFIRKHLLSEEDEQALRKPLQSLFDDVKQDLNGVKTDLDGVKSNLNETASDLKSVGKSSAPAEVPQAPRPAQRFDLDAT
;
A
#
# COMPACT_ATOMS: atom_id res chain seq x y z
N MET A 1 1.26 -1.19 11.39
CA MET A 1 0.71 0.15 11.05
C MET A 1 0.06 0.82 12.25
N PHE A 2 -0.72 0.12 13.09
CA PHE A 2 -1.31 0.67 14.32
C PHE A 2 -0.32 0.90 15.48
N GLU A 3 0.88 0.31 15.43
CA GLU A 3 1.89 0.42 16.50
C GLU A 3 2.60 1.79 16.54
N ASN A 4 2.50 2.59 15.48
CA ASN A 4 3.05 3.96 15.45
C ASN A 4 2.04 5.02 15.92
N LEU A 5 0.91 4.61 16.49
CA LEU A 5 -0.19 5.52 16.83
C LEU A 5 0.07 6.22 18.16
N ASN A 6 0.35 7.51 18.09
CA ASN A 6 0.59 8.37 19.22
C ASN A 6 -0.73 8.71 19.94
N TRP A 7 -0.66 9.03 21.24
CA TRP A 7 -1.84 9.45 22.03
C TRP A 7 -2.60 10.64 21.43
N TRP A 8 -1.91 11.56 20.76
CA TRP A 8 -2.55 12.69 20.09
C TRP A 8 -3.31 12.27 18.82
N GLU A 9 -2.82 11.28 18.08
CA GLU A 9 -3.48 10.73 16.89
C GLU A 9 -4.73 9.95 17.28
N ILE A 10 -4.70 9.26 18.43
CA ILE A 10 -5.91 8.65 19.02
C ILE A 10 -6.94 9.71 19.35
N GLY A 11 -6.52 10.84 19.93
CA GLY A 11 -7.40 12.00 20.12
C GLY A 11 -8.02 12.47 18.80
N ALA A 12 -7.21 12.60 17.75
CA ALA A 12 -7.67 13.02 16.42
C ALA A 12 -8.65 12.01 15.79
N LEU A 13 -8.40 10.71 15.91
CA LEU A 13 -9.29 9.65 15.44
C LEU A 13 -10.60 9.60 16.21
N LEU A 14 -10.56 9.84 17.52
CA LEU A 14 -11.75 9.88 18.36
C LEU A 14 -12.62 11.09 17.97
N LEU A 15 -11.99 12.25 17.72
CA LEU A 15 -12.66 13.44 17.22
C LEU A 15 -13.25 13.21 15.82
N LEU A 16 -12.52 12.55 14.93
CA LEU A 16 -13.01 12.16 13.60
C LEU A 16 -14.18 11.16 13.67
N ALA A 17 -14.10 10.17 14.54
CA ALA A 17 -15.19 9.22 14.77
C ALA A 17 -16.43 9.95 15.31
N LEU A 18 -16.25 10.92 16.21
CA LEU A 18 -17.35 11.73 16.72
C LEU A 18 -17.90 12.67 15.64
N LEU A 19 -17.09 13.13 14.68
CA LEU A 19 -17.55 13.91 13.53
C LEU A 19 -18.39 13.07 12.55
N ILE A 20 -17.95 11.84 12.25
CA ILE A 20 -18.60 10.95 11.28
C ILE A 20 -19.89 10.34 11.88
N PHE A 21 -19.80 9.81 13.09
CA PHE A 21 -20.87 9.05 13.73
C PHE A 21 -21.72 9.90 14.68
N GLY A 22 -21.18 11.00 15.21
CA GLY A 22 -21.88 11.87 16.16
C GLY A 22 -22.37 11.11 17.40
N GLU A 23 -23.61 11.39 17.76
CA GLU A 23 -24.36 10.74 18.85
C GLU A 23 -24.62 9.24 18.64
N ARG A 24 -24.39 8.70 17.43
CA ARG A 24 -24.62 7.28 17.13
C ARG A 24 -23.44 6.39 17.50
N LEU A 25 -22.27 6.96 17.76
CA LEU A 25 -21.07 6.23 18.18
C LEU A 25 -21.35 5.20 19.30
N PRO A 26 -21.99 5.56 20.45
CA PRO A 26 -22.29 4.58 21.49
C PRO A 26 -23.22 3.45 21.03
N LYS A 27 -24.16 3.73 20.11
CA LYS A 27 -25.03 2.69 19.52
C LYS A 27 -24.23 1.75 18.62
N VAL A 28 -23.39 2.29 17.74
CA VAL A 28 -22.52 1.52 16.83
C VAL A 28 -21.53 0.64 17.60
N LEU A 29 -20.94 1.17 18.68
CA LEU A 29 -20.10 0.37 19.59
C LEU A 29 -20.90 -0.75 20.24
N GLY A 30 -22.11 -0.47 20.73
CA GLY A 30 -22.99 -1.48 21.32
C GLY A 30 -23.35 -2.60 20.34
N ASP A 31 -23.69 -2.25 19.10
CA ASP A 31 -24.04 -3.21 18.05
C ASP A 31 -22.83 -4.03 17.62
N GLY A 32 -21.66 -3.40 17.45
CA GLY A 32 -20.40 -4.09 17.17
C GLY A 32 -19.99 -5.05 18.29
N LEU A 33 -20.15 -4.66 19.55
CA LEU A 33 -19.87 -5.52 20.69
C LEU A 33 -20.84 -6.70 20.78
N ARG A 34 -22.13 -6.50 20.49
CA ARG A 34 -23.12 -7.60 20.42
C ARG A 34 -22.76 -8.58 19.31
N MET A 35 -22.40 -8.07 18.13
CA MET A 35 -21.96 -8.90 17.01
C MET A 35 -20.69 -9.68 17.35
N LEU A 36 -19.69 -9.03 17.96
CA LEU A 36 -18.46 -9.69 18.42
C LEU A 36 -18.74 -10.80 19.43
N ARG A 37 -19.65 -10.55 20.38
CA ARG A 37 -20.04 -11.54 21.39
C ARG A 37 -20.80 -12.71 20.76
N GLY A 38 -21.65 -12.44 19.79
CA GLY A 38 -22.35 -13.45 19.00
C GLY A 38 -21.39 -14.31 18.18
N LEU A 39 -20.43 -13.69 17.48
CA LEU A 39 -19.37 -14.38 16.75
C LEU A 39 -18.51 -15.24 17.67
N ARG A 40 -18.16 -14.74 18.85
CA ARG A 40 -17.40 -15.52 19.83
C ARG A 40 -18.18 -16.72 20.34
N ALA A 41 -19.46 -16.55 20.65
CA ALA A 41 -20.33 -17.67 21.06
C ALA A 41 -20.51 -18.70 19.93
N MET A 42 -20.73 -18.23 18.69
CA MET A 42 -20.86 -19.10 17.51
C MET A 42 -19.58 -19.88 17.23
N ALA A 43 -18.41 -19.23 17.34
CA ALA A 43 -17.12 -19.90 17.19
C ALA A 43 -16.90 -20.97 18.28
N GLN A 44 -17.28 -20.68 19.53
CA GLN A 44 -17.18 -21.64 20.64
C GLN A 44 -18.12 -22.83 20.45
N ASN A 45 -19.37 -22.60 20.03
CA ASN A 45 -20.35 -23.65 19.78
C ASN A 45 -19.93 -24.53 18.58
N ALA A 46 -19.55 -23.92 17.46
CA ALA A 46 -19.08 -24.67 16.29
C ALA A 46 -17.82 -25.49 16.58
N THR A 47 -16.90 -24.96 17.40
CA THR A 47 -15.72 -25.71 17.86
C THR A 47 -16.09 -26.87 18.78
N SER A 48 -17.05 -26.65 19.68
CA SER A 48 -17.59 -27.69 20.57
C SER A 48 -18.28 -28.80 19.77
N ASP A 49 -19.05 -28.45 18.74
CA ASP A 49 -19.77 -29.41 17.89
C ASP A 49 -18.79 -30.21 17.02
N LEU A 50 -17.77 -29.56 16.45
CA LEU A 50 -16.68 -30.24 15.73
C LEU A 50 -15.88 -31.19 16.65
N SER A 51 -15.57 -30.76 17.88
CA SER A 51 -14.88 -31.59 18.88
C SER A 51 -15.70 -32.83 19.26
N ARG A 52 -17.03 -32.69 19.32
CA ARG A 52 -17.94 -33.77 19.70
C ARG A 52 -18.19 -34.78 18.59
N GLU A 53 -18.16 -34.35 17.33
CA GLU A 53 -18.38 -35.22 16.17
C GLU A 53 -17.09 -35.86 15.64
N LEU A 54 -15.93 -35.22 15.78
CA LEU A 54 -14.62 -35.76 15.32
C LEU A 54 -13.92 -36.63 16.36
N GLY A 55 -14.38 -36.69 17.61
CA GLY A 55 -13.87 -37.61 18.64
C GLY A 55 -12.40 -37.40 19.03
N THR A 56 -11.77 -36.32 18.58
CA THR A 56 -10.40 -35.95 18.91
C THR A 56 -10.42 -34.69 19.75
N ASP A 57 -9.96 -34.82 21.00
CA ASP A 57 -9.78 -33.76 21.98
C ASP A 57 -8.75 -32.75 21.47
N ILE A 58 -9.17 -31.80 20.65
CA ILE A 58 -8.40 -30.59 20.37
C ILE A 58 -8.56 -29.69 21.60
N GLN A 59 -7.68 -29.86 22.58
CA GLN A 59 -7.58 -28.93 23.69
C GLN A 59 -7.15 -27.56 23.19
N LEU A 60 -8.05 -26.62 23.38
CA LEU A 60 -8.00 -25.21 22.97
C LEU A 60 -6.99 -24.35 23.76
N GLU A 61 -5.99 -24.94 24.42
CA GLU A 61 -5.04 -24.19 25.27
C GLU A 61 -3.77 -23.74 24.52
N ASP A 62 -3.53 -24.19 23.28
CA ASP A 62 -2.35 -23.77 22.50
C ASP A 62 -2.69 -23.33 21.06
N LEU A 63 -3.47 -22.25 20.97
CA LEU A 63 -3.72 -21.50 19.73
C LEU A 63 -2.51 -20.65 19.32
N HIS A 64 -1.40 -21.30 18.97
CA HIS A 64 -0.52 -20.72 17.95
C HIS A 64 -1.13 -21.03 16.57
N PRO A 65 -1.58 -20.03 15.79
CA PRO A 65 -2.23 -20.26 14.49
C PRO A 65 -1.33 -21.00 13.49
N LYS A 66 -0.01 -21.06 13.76
CA LYS A 66 0.98 -21.80 12.98
C LYS A 66 1.04 -23.30 13.30
N ALA A 67 0.64 -23.72 14.50
CA ALA A 67 0.64 -25.14 14.89
C ALA A 67 -0.66 -25.84 14.48
N PHE A 68 -1.78 -25.14 14.50
CA PHE A 68 -3.12 -25.67 14.17
C PHE A 68 -3.32 -25.92 12.67
N ILE A 69 -2.88 -24.98 11.81
CA ILE A 69 -2.86 -25.17 10.34
C ILE A 69 -1.97 -26.37 9.97
N ARG A 70 -0.88 -26.56 10.71
CA ARG A 70 0.10 -27.64 10.51
C ARG A 70 -0.42 -29.02 10.88
N LYS A 71 -1.42 -29.13 11.76
CA LYS A 71 -1.89 -30.42 12.27
C LYS A 71 -3.26 -30.85 11.80
N HIS A 72 -4.12 -29.95 11.30
CA HIS A 72 -5.47 -30.32 10.85
C HIS A 72 -5.88 -29.78 9.47
N LEU A 73 -5.08 -28.92 8.82
CA LEU A 73 -5.25 -28.58 7.39
C LEU A 73 -4.23 -29.28 6.47
N LEU A 74 -3.28 -30.04 7.02
CA LEU A 74 -2.13 -30.59 6.30
C LEU A 74 -2.02 -32.10 6.57
N SER A 75 -2.76 -32.91 5.81
CA SER A 75 -2.25 -34.23 5.45
C SER A 75 -0.95 -34.03 4.67
N GLU A 76 0.12 -34.74 5.03
CA GLU A 76 1.48 -34.56 4.45
C GLU A 76 1.52 -34.74 2.91
N GLU A 77 0.52 -35.40 2.33
CA GLU A 77 0.36 -35.62 0.89
C GLU A 77 -0.21 -34.39 0.16
N ASP A 78 -1.17 -33.68 0.77
CA ASP A 78 -1.77 -32.48 0.20
C ASP A 78 -0.86 -31.25 0.36
N GLU A 79 0.02 -31.23 1.38
CA GLU A 79 1.03 -30.19 1.59
C GLU A 79 1.96 -30.04 0.38
N GLN A 80 2.45 -31.14 -0.20
CA GLN A 80 3.38 -31.08 -1.32
C GLN A 80 2.70 -30.72 -2.64
N ALA A 81 1.44 -31.16 -2.81
CA ALA A 81 0.63 -30.87 -3.98
C ALA A 81 0.17 -29.40 -4.02
N LEU A 82 -0.10 -28.78 -2.86
CA LEU A 82 -0.52 -27.37 -2.78
C LEU A 82 0.64 -26.38 -2.56
N ARG A 83 1.74 -26.78 -1.90
CA ARG A 83 2.89 -25.88 -1.71
C ARG A 83 3.67 -25.62 -2.98
N LYS A 84 3.88 -26.61 -3.84
CA LYS A 84 4.56 -26.42 -5.11
C LYS A 84 3.89 -25.35 -5.99
N PRO A 85 2.56 -25.40 -6.24
CA PRO A 85 1.89 -24.36 -7.02
C PRO A 85 1.83 -23.02 -6.27
N LEU A 86 1.63 -22.98 -4.95
CA LEU A 86 1.65 -21.70 -4.23
C LEU A 86 3.02 -21.04 -4.20
N GLN A 87 4.10 -21.82 -4.09
CA GLN A 87 5.46 -21.31 -4.15
C GLN A 87 5.79 -20.83 -5.57
N SER A 88 5.42 -21.59 -6.60
CA SER A 88 5.63 -21.15 -7.98
C SER A 88 4.86 -19.86 -8.29
N LEU A 89 3.59 -19.77 -7.88
CA LEU A 89 2.79 -18.56 -8.04
C LEU A 89 3.39 -17.36 -7.26
N PHE A 90 3.89 -17.59 -6.05
CA PHE A 90 4.52 -16.53 -5.26
C PHE A 90 5.85 -16.07 -5.87
N ASP A 91 6.67 -17.01 -6.35
CA ASP A 91 7.95 -16.73 -6.99
C ASP A 91 7.74 -16.03 -8.34
N ASP A 92 6.76 -16.45 -9.14
CA ASP A 92 6.36 -15.79 -10.39
C ASP A 92 5.92 -14.34 -10.13
N VAL A 93 5.03 -14.13 -9.16
CA VAL A 93 4.58 -12.78 -8.77
C VAL A 93 5.75 -11.93 -8.29
N LYS A 94 6.68 -12.50 -7.52
CA LYS A 94 7.85 -11.78 -7.03
C LYS A 94 8.81 -11.43 -8.16
N GLN A 95 8.98 -12.32 -9.13
CA GLN A 95 9.80 -12.10 -10.32
C GLN A 95 9.19 -11.01 -11.20
N ASP A 96 7.89 -11.08 -11.48
CA ASP A 96 7.16 -10.06 -12.22
C ASP A 96 7.27 -8.68 -11.56
N LEU A 97 7.11 -8.62 -10.24
CA LEU A 97 7.25 -7.36 -9.49
C LEU A 97 8.68 -6.80 -9.54
N ASN A 98 9.70 -7.65 -9.56
CA ASN A 98 11.09 -7.21 -9.71
C ASN A 98 11.41 -6.78 -11.15
N GLY A 99 10.83 -7.45 -12.16
CA GLY A 99 10.89 -7.03 -13.56
C GLY A 99 10.27 -5.65 -13.74
N VAL A 100 9.03 -5.47 -13.26
CA VAL A 100 8.30 -4.19 -13.34
C VAL A 100 9.05 -3.06 -12.63
N LYS A 101 9.67 -3.32 -11.47
CA LYS A 101 10.51 -2.30 -10.79
C LYS A 101 11.72 -1.90 -11.64
N THR A 102 12.37 -2.87 -12.28
CA THR A 102 13.54 -2.64 -13.12
C THR A 102 13.17 -1.84 -14.37
N ASP A 103 12.07 -2.20 -15.03
CA ASP A 103 11.53 -1.46 -16.18
C ASP A 103 11.15 -0.03 -15.79
N LEU A 104 10.53 0.15 -14.62
CA LEU A 104 10.16 1.47 -14.12
C LEU A 104 11.40 2.34 -13.85
N ASP A 105 12.46 1.77 -13.27
CA ASP A 105 13.70 2.50 -13.03
C ASP A 105 14.44 2.84 -14.33
N GLY A 106 14.37 1.96 -15.33
CA GLY A 106 14.84 2.24 -16.69
C GLY A 106 14.04 3.37 -17.37
N VAL A 107 12.71 3.39 -17.24
CA VAL A 107 11.89 4.49 -17.77
C VAL A 107 12.23 5.82 -17.06
N LYS A 108 12.41 5.80 -15.74
CA LYS A 108 12.82 7.01 -14.99
C LYS A 108 14.15 7.56 -15.47
N SER A 109 15.15 6.70 -15.72
CA SER A 109 16.46 7.16 -16.19
C SER A 109 16.38 7.77 -17.59
N ASN A 110 15.67 7.11 -18.53
CA ASN A 110 15.44 7.63 -19.88
C ASN A 110 14.68 8.97 -19.88
N LEU A 111 13.68 9.12 -19.01
CA LEU A 111 12.96 10.38 -18.86
C LEU A 111 13.85 11.49 -18.31
N ASN A 112 14.73 11.19 -17.35
CA ASN A 112 15.68 12.15 -16.81
C ASN A 112 16.73 12.57 -17.83
N GLU A 113 17.21 11.64 -18.66
CA GLU A 113 18.12 11.91 -19.78
C GLU A 113 17.44 12.79 -20.83
N THR A 114 16.24 12.42 -21.26
CA THR A 114 15.43 13.21 -22.21
C THR A 114 15.16 14.62 -21.67
N ALA A 115 14.83 14.76 -20.38
CA ALA A 115 14.63 16.05 -19.75
C ALA A 115 15.93 16.88 -19.68
N SER A 116 17.08 16.22 -19.51
CA SER A 116 18.40 16.85 -19.51
C SER A 116 18.79 17.34 -20.90
N ASP A 117 18.52 16.55 -21.94
CA ASP A 117 18.75 16.91 -23.34
C ASP A 117 17.83 18.05 -23.80
N LEU A 118 16.56 18.04 -23.40
CA LEU A 118 15.66 19.16 -23.67
C LEU A 118 16.12 20.46 -22.97
N LYS A 119 16.66 20.35 -21.75
CA LYS A 119 17.25 21.48 -21.03
C LYS A 119 18.55 21.97 -21.67
N SER A 120 19.34 21.10 -22.29
CA SER A 120 20.58 21.47 -22.99
C SER A 120 20.30 22.12 -24.36
N VAL A 121 19.29 21.63 -25.09
CA VAL A 121 18.78 22.25 -26.32
C VAL A 121 18.28 23.68 -26.07
N GLY A 122 17.60 23.93 -24.95
CA GLY A 122 17.20 25.28 -24.54
C GLY A 122 18.37 26.21 -24.16
N LYS A 123 19.59 25.68 -23.99
CA LYS A 123 20.79 26.43 -23.60
C LYS A 123 21.81 26.61 -24.74
N SER A 124 21.61 25.96 -25.89
CA SER A 124 22.56 25.99 -27.02
C SER A 124 22.17 26.94 -28.16
N SER A 125 21.08 27.70 -28.06
CA SER A 125 20.84 28.84 -28.96
C SER A 125 21.61 30.09 -28.50
N ALA A 126 22.93 30.03 -28.62
CA ALA A 126 23.81 31.21 -28.63
C ALA A 126 24.81 31.03 -29.79
N PRO A 127 24.60 31.68 -30.95
CA PRO A 127 25.58 31.69 -32.01
C PRO A 127 26.64 32.77 -31.78
N ALA A 128 27.89 32.39 -32.08
CA ALA A 128 29.11 33.16 -31.99
C ALA A 128 29.16 34.45 -32.86
N GLU A 129 29.73 35.49 -32.25
CA GLU A 129 30.71 36.48 -32.76
C GLU A 129 30.64 37.05 -34.19
N VAL A 130 30.40 38.38 -34.30
CA VAL A 130 30.73 39.23 -35.46
C VAL A 130 31.20 40.63 -34.95
N PRO A 131 32.22 41.30 -35.52
CA PRO A 131 32.94 42.43 -34.91
C PRO A 131 32.13 43.74 -34.81
N GLN A 132 32.41 44.52 -33.76
CA GLN A 132 31.77 45.81 -33.45
C GLN A 132 31.99 46.87 -34.54
N ALA A 133 30.90 47.47 -35.02
CA ALA A 133 30.88 48.76 -35.72
C ALA A 133 29.81 49.67 -35.07
N PRO A 134 30.08 50.97 -34.83
CA PRO A 134 29.24 51.82 -33.99
C PRO A 134 27.98 52.26 -34.74
N ARG A 135 26.79 51.99 -34.18
CA ARG A 135 25.53 52.58 -34.67
C ARG A 135 25.17 53.82 -33.84
N PRO A 136 24.82 54.95 -34.47
CA PRO A 136 24.46 56.17 -33.77
C PRO A 136 23.04 56.10 -33.19
N ALA A 137 22.86 56.77 -32.06
CA ALA A 137 21.61 56.88 -31.31
C ALA A 137 20.47 57.51 -32.14
N GLN A 138 19.29 56.89 -32.08
CA GLN A 138 18.03 57.49 -32.52
C GLN A 138 17.00 57.45 -31.38
N ARG A 139 17.16 58.45 -30.49
CA ARG A 139 16.16 59.35 -29.91
C ARG A 139 14.70 59.09 -30.34
N PHE A 140 13.87 58.89 -29.32
CA PHE A 140 12.42 58.82 -29.33
C PHE A 140 11.79 60.14 -29.79
N ASP A 141 10.74 60.06 -30.60
CA ASP A 141 9.65 61.03 -30.64
C ASP A 141 8.35 60.28 -30.90
N LEU A 142 7.42 60.38 -29.96
CA LEU A 142 6.09 59.79 -30.02
C LEU A 142 5.09 60.92 -29.77
N ASP A 143 5.01 61.85 -30.71
CA ASP A 143 4.04 62.95 -30.68
C ASP A 143 3.61 63.29 -32.11
N ALA A 144 2.43 62.79 -32.50
CA ALA A 144 1.48 63.38 -33.46
C ALA A 144 0.50 62.31 -33.97
N THR A 145 -0.73 62.40 -33.43
CA THR A 145 -2.08 62.13 -33.99
C THR A 145 -2.27 61.17 -35.16
#